data_AF-A0A6H1ZFD2-F1
#
_entry.id   AF-A0A6H1ZFD2-F1
#
_cell.length_a   1.000
_cell.length_b   1.000
_cell.length_c   1.000
_cell.angle_alpha   90.00
_cell.angle_beta   90.00
_cell.angle_gamma   90.00
#
_symmetry.space_group_name_H-M   'P 1'
#
loop_
_entity.id
_entity.type
_entity.pdbx_description
1 polymer ?
#
loop_
_entity_poly.entity_id
_entity_poly.type
_entity_poly.pdbx_seq_one_letter_code
_entity_poly.pdbx_strand_id
1 'polypeptide(L)'
;MVDVAGTIKLTIYDNNRAIIPTSGTVTLYKPSGAVLQAAAAVTVSSTTGEMTYALTTTHTDDIGLNYKAVWAYVVSSVTYYRTQLFDVVKSILAIPITDEDLYNELEALRKANLQATATATAGAAGSLTDTKRREADSFWKGGTIKIIAGTGINQERDVTGFTQSTGVFTITPNWGTNPDNTSVYVVVKSFTKKINAAFEEISTMIYNKGKRHSLILESSQISLPLIFLTLNKICTDLMDEENDKWNLLAKTFSDKFEKAFNNMKLDYDEDESGTIVGEEAQNNPVSLRIGRA
;
A
#
# COMPACT_ATOMS: atom_id res chain seq x y z
N MET A 1 -14.72 17.33 2.38
CA MET A 1 -13.89 16.29 1.74
C MET A 1 -13.17 16.94 0.57
N VAL A 2 -11.85 16.80 0.50
CA VAL A 2 -11.07 17.27 -0.66
C VAL A 2 -11.06 16.12 -1.66
N ASP A 3 -11.37 16.39 -2.92
CA ASP A 3 -11.22 15.38 -3.98
C ASP A 3 -9.76 14.93 -4.03
N VAL A 4 -9.55 13.64 -3.82
CA VAL A 4 -8.23 13.02 -3.94
C VAL A 4 -8.14 12.52 -5.37
N ALA A 5 -7.66 13.39 -6.27
CA ALA A 5 -7.50 13.07 -7.68
C ALA A 5 -6.97 11.63 -7.87
N GLY A 6 -7.74 10.80 -8.57
CA GLY A 6 -7.45 9.39 -8.74
C GLY A 6 -6.41 9.14 -9.85
N THR A 7 -5.90 7.92 -9.92
CA THR A 7 -5.08 7.48 -11.06
C THR A 7 -5.45 6.05 -11.40
N ILE A 8 -5.83 5.81 -12.64
CA ILE A 8 -6.06 4.46 -13.15
C ILE A 8 -4.80 3.96 -13.85
N LYS A 9 -4.54 2.67 -13.69
CA LYS A 9 -3.31 2.02 -14.13
C LYS A 9 -3.60 0.68 -14.77
N LEU A 10 -2.81 0.35 -15.79
CA LEU A 10 -2.87 -0.94 -16.47
C LEU A 10 -1.47 -1.42 -16.83
N THR A 11 -1.13 -2.63 -16.40
CA THR A 11 0.08 -3.34 -16.81
C THR A 11 -0.33 -4.65 -17.48
N ILE A 12 0.23 -4.91 -18.65
CA ILE A 12 -0.08 -6.10 -19.44
C ILE A 12 1.07 -7.09 -19.31
N TYR A 13 0.72 -8.33 -19.02
CA TYR A 13 1.67 -9.43 -18.94
C TYR A 13 1.43 -10.41 -20.07
N ASP A 14 2.51 -10.87 -20.69
CA ASP A 14 2.53 -12.01 -21.60
C ASP A 14 3.66 -12.94 -21.18
N ASN A 15 3.40 -14.24 -21.12
CA ASN A 15 4.35 -15.26 -20.69
C ASN A 15 5.10 -14.90 -19.38
N ASN A 16 4.34 -14.41 -18.38
CA ASN A 16 4.86 -13.98 -17.08
C ASN A 16 5.86 -12.79 -17.13
N ARG A 17 5.83 -12.00 -18.21
CA ARG A 17 6.66 -10.80 -18.37
C ARG A 17 5.80 -9.60 -18.73
N ALA A 18 6.09 -8.45 -18.12
CA ALA A 18 5.45 -7.20 -18.50
C ALA A 18 5.81 -6.85 -19.95
N ILE A 19 4.79 -6.60 -20.76
CA ILE A 19 4.96 -6.02 -22.09
C ILE A 19 5.12 -4.51 -21.93
N ILE A 20 6.00 -3.91 -22.74
CA ILE A 20 6.19 -2.45 -22.79
C ILE A 20 5.51 -1.92 -24.06
N PRO A 21 4.32 -1.31 -23.96
CA PRO A 21 3.70 -0.65 -25.10
C PRO A 21 4.55 0.53 -25.58
N THR A 22 4.50 0.80 -26.87
CA THR A 22 5.13 1.98 -27.48
C THR A 22 4.30 3.25 -27.29
N SER A 23 2.98 3.09 -27.17
CA SER A 23 2.02 4.15 -26.88
C SER A 23 0.71 3.56 -26.38
N GLY A 24 -0.14 4.39 -25.80
CA GLY A 24 -1.50 4.02 -25.46
C GLY A 24 -2.42 5.22 -25.30
N THR A 25 -3.71 4.95 -25.38
CA THR A 25 -4.79 5.89 -25.08
C THR A 25 -5.82 5.23 -24.16
N VAL A 26 -6.56 6.03 -23.40
CA VAL A 26 -7.71 5.58 -22.62
C VAL A 26 -8.95 6.38 -23.00
N THR A 27 -10.09 5.69 -23.08
CA THR A 27 -11.42 6.30 -23.21
C THR A 27 -12.24 5.91 -22.00
N LEU A 28 -12.85 6.88 -21.32
CA LEU A 28 -13.67 6.64 -20.12
C LEU A 28 -15.15 6.76 -20.45
N TYR A 29 -15.95 5.88 -19.87
CA TYR A 29 -17.40 5.86 -20.02
C TYR A 29 -18.07 5.88 -18.65
N LYS A 30 -19.17 6.63 -18.56
CA LYS A 30 -20.13 6.55 -17.46
C LYS A 30 -20.82 5.17 -17.48
N PRO A 31 -21.43 4.73 -16.35
CA PRO A 31 -22.18 3.48 -16.30
C PRO A 31 -23.33 3.41 -17.31
N SER A 32 -23.91 4.57 -17.66
CA SER A 32 -24.92 4.70 -18.72
C SER A 32 -24.42 4.40 -20.14
N GLY A 33 -23.10 4.27 -20.32
CA GLY A 33 -22.44 4.13 -21.63
C GLY A 33 -22.09 5.46 -22.30
N ALA A 34 -22.47 6.60 -21.71
CA ALA A 34 -22.05 7.91 -22.19
C ALA A 34 -20.52 8.09 -22.06
N VAL A 35 -19.90 8.77 -23.02
CA VAL A 35 -18.47 9.08 -22.96
C VAL A 35 -18.23 10.11 -21.86
N LEU A 36 -17.41 9.76 -20.88
CA LEU A 36 -16.92 10.65 -19.83
C LEU A 36 -15.66 11.38 -20.29
N GLN A 37 -14.77 10.67 -20.99
CA GLN A 37 -13.54 11.20 -21.55
C GLN A 37 -13.28 10.53 -22.89
N ALA A 38 -13.19 11.33 -23.96
CA ALA A 38 -12.76 10.84 -25.26
C ALA A 38 -11.28 10.39 -25.21
N ALA A 39 -10.85 9.59 -26.19
CA ALA A 39 -9.52 9.01 -26.22
C ALA A 39 -8.42 10.02 -25.88
N ALA A 40 -7.74 9.79 -24.75
CA ALA A 40 -6.68 10.62 -24.23
C ALA A 40 -5.38 9.81 -24.12
N ALA A 41 -4.24 10.44 -24.40
CA ALA A 41 -2.95 9.79 -24.27
C ALA A 41 -2.66 9.39 -22.82
N VAL A 42 -2.02 8.23 -22.64
CA VAL A 42 -1.59 7.74 -21.33
C VAL A 42 -0.07 7.83 -21.22
N THR A 43 0.43 7.92 -20.00
CA THR A 43 1.88 7.82 -19.75
C THR A 43 2.27 6.35 -19.73
N VAL A 44 3.32 5.96 -20.45
CA VAL A 44 3.85 4.59 -20.46
C VAL A 44 5.23 4.56 -19.82
N SER A 45 5.38 3.75 -18.77
CA SER A 45 6.70 3.49 -18.17
C SER A 45 7.56 2.66 -19.11
N SER A 46 8.69 3.20 -19.56
CA SER A 46 9.64 2.48 -20.42
C SER A 46 10.35 1.31 -19.72
N THR A 47 10.26 1.23 -18.39
CA THR A 47 10.91 0.19 -17.58
C THR A 47 9.95 -0.91 -17.18
N THR A 48 8.73 -0.55 -16.80
CA THR A 48 7.74 -1.50 -16.26
C THR A 48 6.58 -1.79 -17.23
N GLY A 49 6.42 -0.99 -18.28
CA GLY A 49 5.28 -1.09 -19.20
C GLY A 49 3.95 -0.60 -18.61
N GLU A 50 3.94 -0.12 -17.36
CA GLU A 50 2.75 0.40 -16.69
C GLU A 50 2.22 1.63 -17.44
N MET A 51 0.97 1.54 -17.89
CA MET A 51 0.23 2.65 -18.47
C MET A 51 -0.57 3.36 -17.37
N THR A 52 -0.50 4.70 -17.34
CA THR A 52 -1.09 5.52 -16.29
C THR A 52 -1.90 6.67 -16.86
N TYR A 53 -3.10 6.90 -16.32
CA TYR A 53 -3.94 8.07 -16.61
C TYR A 53 -4.46 8.69 -15.31
N ALA A 54 -4.21 9.99 -15.14
CA ALA A 54 -4.68 10.75 -13.99
C ALA A 54 -6.15 11.14 -14.17
N LEU A 55 -6.97 10.82 -13.18
CA LEU A 55 -8.33 11.33 -13.07
C LEU A 55 -8.29 12.74 -12.48
N THR A 56 -9.33 13.50 -12.78
CA THR A 56 -9.49 14.92 -12.44
C THR A 56 -10.90 15.07 -11.90
N THR A 57 -11.22 16.23 -11.33
CA THR A 57 -12.56 16.51 -10.79
C THR A 57 -13.65 16.24 -11.83
N THR A 58 -13.42 16.56 -13.11
CA THR A 58 -14.36 16.29 -14.21
C THR A 58 -14.71 14.79 -14.36
N HIS A 59 -13.78 13.91 -14.02
CA HIS A 59 -14.02 12.47 -14.09
C HIS A 59 -14.72 11.93 -12.83
N THR A 60 -14.66 12.67 -11.71
CA THR A 60 -15.13 12.28 -10.37
C THR A 60 -16.31 13.11 -9.87
N ASP A 61 -16.84 14.02 -10.70
CA ASP A 61 -17.98 14.90 -10.39
C ASP A 61 -19.25 14.10 -10.01
N ASP A 62 -19.47 12.98 -10.71
CA ASP A 62 -20.61 12.09 -10.47
C ASP A 62 -20.13 10.83 -9.74
N ILE A 63 -20.61 10.64 -8.52
CA ILE A 63 -20.41 9.40 -7.78
C ILE A 63 -21.16 8.28 -8.49
N GLY A 64 -20.54 7.10 -8.53
CA GLY A 64 -21.21 5.92 -9.02
C GLY A 64 -20.28 4.77 -9.32
N LEU A 65 -20.90 3.64 -9.61
CA LEU A 65 -20.24 2.35 -9.75
C LEU A 65 -20.19 1.90 -11.20
N ASN A 66 -19.17 1.13 -11.56
CA ASN A 66 -18.97 0.51 -12.87
C ASN A 66 -18.72 1.51 -14.00
N TYR A 67 -17.98 2.58 -13.72
CA TYR A 67 -17.34 3.33 -14.79
C TYR A 67 -16.38 2.42 -15.55
N LYS A 68 -16.21 2.69 -16.85
CA LYS A 68 -15.46 1.81 -17.74
C LYS A 68 -14.32 2.57 -18.38
N ALA A 69 -13.10 2.08 -18.18
CA ALA A 69 -11.90 2.52 -18.89
C ALA A 69 -11.56 1.53 -20.01
N VAL A 70 -11.59 2.00 -21.25
CA VAL A 70 -11.16 1.23 -22.43
C VAL A 70 -9.79 1.73 -22.85
N TRP A 71 -8.80 0.87 -22.65
CA TRP A 71 -7.41 1.10 -23.00
C TRP A 71 -7.14 0.56 -24.40
N ALA A 72 -6.53 1.39 -25.25
CA ALA A 72 -5.98 0.99 -26.53
C ALA A 72 -4.46 1.20 -26.50
N TYR A 73 -3.67 0.18 -26.79
CA TYR A 73 -2.21 0.24 -26.65
C TYR A 73 -1.50 -0.48 -27.78
N VAL A 74 -0.32 0.03 -28.16
CA VAL A 74 0.42 -0.44 -29.34
C VAL A 74 1.64 -1.25 -28.92
N VAL A 75 1.69 -2.51 -29.35
CA VAL A 75 2.83 -3.42 -29.17
C VAL A 75 3.24 -3.92 -30.54
N SER A 76 4.50 -3.72 -30.92
CA SER A 76 5.02 -4.15 -32.22
C SER A 76 4.15 -3.70 -33.41
N SER A 77 3.66 -2.45 -33.38
CA SER A 77 2.76 -1.85 -34.37
C SER A 77 1.33 -2.42 -34.45
N VAL A 78 0.94 -3.29 -33.51
CA VAL A 78 -0.42 -3.82 -33.40
C VAL A 78 -1.13 -3.16 -32.22
N THR A 79 -2.35 -2.68 -32.46
CA THR A 79 -3.20 -2.09 -31.42
C THR A 79 -4.03 -3.16 -30.73
N TYR A 80 -3.93 -3.22 -29.41
CA TYR A 80 -4.69 -4.12 -28.54
C TYR A 80 -5.63 -3.32 -27.65
N TYR A 81 -6.70 -3.97 -27.21
CA TYR A 81 -7.73 -3.37 -26.36
C TYR A 81 -7.89 -4.12 -25.05
N ARG A 82 -8.10 -3.37 -23.97
CA ARG A 82 -8.44 -3.89 -22.63
C ARG A 82 -9.48 -3.01 -21.98
N THR A 83 -10.38 -3.65 -21.24
CA THR A 83 -11.40 -2.97 -20.47
C THR A 83 -11.13 -3.18 -18.99
N GLN A 84 -11.18 -2.09 -18.23
CA GLN A 84 -11.08 -2.08 -16.78
C GLN A 84 -12.29 -1.33 -16.23
N LEU A 85 -12.88 -1.83 -15.15
CA LEU A 85 -13.91 -1.10 -14.41
C LEU A 85 -13.27 -0.30 -13.29
N PHE A 86 -13.85 0.85 -12.98
CA PHE A 86 -13.51 1.63 -11.80
C PHE A 86 -14.79 2.24 -11.21
N ASP A 87 -14.71 2.62 -9.95
CA ASP A 87 -15.81 3.24 -9.20
C ASP A 87 -15.37 4.64 -8.76
N VAL A 88 -16.32 5.59 -8.75
CA VAL A 88 -16.15 6.92 -8.19
C VAL A 88 -16.90 6.91 -6.86
N VAL A 89 -16.18 7.02 -5.75
CA VAL A 89 -16.71 6.83 -4.39
C VAL A 89 -16.34 8.00 -3.48
N LYS A 90 -17.12 8.21 -2.42
CA LYS A 90 -16.86 9.26 -1.41
C LYS A 90 -15.69 8.94 -0.49
N SER A 91 -15.43 7.66 -0.25
CA SER A 91 -14.35 7.18 0.61
C SER A 91 -13.58 6.08 -0.11
N ILE A 92 -12.26 6.27 -0.24
CA ILE A 92 -11.38 5.22 -0.75
C ILE A 92 -10.89 4.44 0.47
N LEU A 93 -11.15 3.13 0.46
CA LEU A 93 -10.57 2.23 1.45
C LEU A 93 -9.04 2.36 1.41
N ALA A 94 -8.44 2.71 2.54
CA ALA A 94 -7.02 2.90 2.69
C ALA A 94 -6.46 1.92 3.72
N ILE A 95 -5.15 1.73 3.71
CA ILE A 95 -4.44 0.93 4.71
C ILE A 95 -4.44 1.69 6.05
N PRO A 96 -5.08 1.18 7.11
CA PRO A 96 -5.22 1.88 8.39
C PRO A 96 -4.14 1.45 9.41
N ILE A 97 -3.11 0.72 9.00
CA ILE A 97 -2.09 0.15 9.90
C ILE A 97 -0.67 0.50 9.47
N THR A 98 0.25 0.41 10.42
CA THR A 98 1.68 0.65 10.28
C THR A 98 2.48 -0.55 10.76
N ASP A 99 3.79 -0.54 10.54
CA ASP A 99 4.69 -1.57 11.08
C ASP A 99 4.64 -1.61 12.63
N GLU A 100 4.36 -0.47 13.27
CA GLU A 100 4.26 -0.37 14.73
C GLU A 100 3.06 -1.17 15.28
N ASP A 101 1.94 -1.20 14.57
CA ASP A 101 0.77 -2.02 14.93
C ASP A 101 1.12 -3.51 14.89
N LEU A 102 1.91 -3.94 13.90
CA LEU A 102 2.39 -5.32 13.79
C LEU A 102 3.32 -5.67 14.95
N TYR A 103 4.22 -4.75 15.34
CA TYR A 103 5.11 -4.97 16.47
C TYR A 103 4.39 -4.98 17.81
N ASN A 104 3.32 -4.21 17.97
CA ASN A 104 2.50 -4.20 19.18
C ASN A 104 1.73 -5.52 19.35
N GLU A 105 1.26 -6.12 18.25
CA GLU A 105 0.62 -7.44 18.29
C GLU A 105 1.64 -8.59 18.42
N LEU A 106 2.84 -8.46 17.84
CA LEU A 106 3.90 -9.47 17.91
C LEU A 106 5.28 -8.85 18.11
N GLU A 107 5.65 -8.61 19.37
CA GLU A 107 6.93 -7.98 19.73
C GLU A 107 8.16 -8.75 19.20
N ALA A 108 8.05 -10.08 19.09
CA ALA A 108 9.10 -10.93 18.55
C ALA A 108 9.54 -10.53 17.13
N LEU A 109 8.66 -9.87 16.34
CA LEU A 109 9.01 -9.38 15.01
C LEU A 109 10.05 -8.28 15.03
N ARG A 110 10.15 -7.46 16.09
CA ARG A 110 11.17 -6.40 16.13
C ARG A 110 12.59 -6.97 16.01
N LYS A 111 12.82 -8.16 16.58
CA LYS A 111 14.12 -8.85 16.54
C LYS A 111 14.30 -9.69 15.28
N ALA A 112 13.20 -10.20 14.72
CA ALA A 112 13.24 -11.04 13.53
C ALA A 112 13.26 -10.25 12.22
N ASN A 113 12.84 -8.98 12.26
CA ASN A 113 12.82 -8.13 11.09
C ASN A 113 14.22 -7.91 10.51
N LEU A 114 14.29 -7.74 9.19
CA LEU A 114 15.55 -7.48 8.52
C LEU A 114 16.09 -6.10 8.94
N GLN A 115 17.25 -6.12 9.56
CA GLN A 115 17.98 -4.93 9.99
C GLN A 115 19.46 -5.04 9.62
N ALA A 116 20.11 -3.92 9.36
CA ALA A 116 21.51 -3.88 8.99
C ALA A 116 22.22 -2.70 9.65
N THR A 117 23.41 -2.95 10.19
CA THR A 117 24.25 -1.95 10.85
C THR A 117 25.50 -1.68 10.01
N ALA A 118 25.83 -0.41 9.81
CA ALA A 118 27.04 0.01 9.09
C ALA A 118 27.49 1.41 9.51
N THR A 119 28.64 1.85 8.99
CA THR A 119 29.16 3.21 9.17
C THR A 119 28.87 4.02 7.92
N ALA A 120 28.28 5.20 8.10
CA ALA A 120 28.04 6.11 7.00
C ALA A 120 29.37 6.56 6.36
N THR A 121 29.30 6.90 5.09
CA THR A 121 30.41 7.49 4.32
C THR A 121 30.28 9.00 4.18
N ALA A 122 29.06 9.53 4.27
CA ALA A 122 28.73 10.94 4.35
C ALA A 122 27.26 11.13 4.82
N GLY A 123 26.86 12.37 5.07
CA GLY A 123 25.47 12.73 5.36
C GLY A 123 25.18 14.19 5.04
N ALA A 124 23.90 14.50 4.82
CA ALA A 124 23.38 15.85 4.61
C ALA A 124 22.00 15.97 5.26
N ALA A 125 21.40 17.16 5.31
CA ALA A 125 20.16 17.39 6.05
C ALA A 125 19.03 16.36 5.77
N GLY A 126 18.83 15.99 4.50
CA GLY A 126 17.79 15.03 4.10
C GLY A 126 18.31 13.64 3.73
N SER A 127 19.56 13.30 4.07
CA SER A 127 20.15 12.03 3.62
C SER A 127 21.25 11.46 4.52
N LEU A 128 21.46 10.16 4.37
CA LEU A 128 22.64 9.44 4.84
C LEU A 128 23.22 8.66 3.65
N THR A 129 24.53 8.71 3.46
CA THR A 129 25.18 8.04 2.33
C THR A 129 26.09 6.93 2.84
N ASP A 130 25.89 5.72 2.33
CA ASP A 130 26.79 4.58 2.51
C ASP A 130 27.10 3.94 1.15
N THR A 131 28.20 4.36 0.54
CA THR A 131 28.62 3.92 -0.80
C THR A 131 29.01 2.44 -0.87
N LYS A 132 29.06 1.71 0.25
CA LYS A 132 29.36 0.28 0.28
C LYS A 132 28.12 -0.59 0.11
N ARG A 133 26.92 -0.03 0.26
CA ARG A 133 25.65 -0.76 0.09
C ARG A 133 25.35 -1.11 -1.36
N ARG A 134 24.66 -2.24 -1.57
CA ARG A 134 24.43 -2.85 -2.89
C ARG A 134 23.00 -3.39 -3.07
N GLU A 135 22.13 -3.18 -2.10
CA GLU A 135 20.73 -3.55 -2.16
C GLU A 135 20.03 -2.82 -3.31
N ALA A 136 18.94 -3.38 -3.83
CA ALA A 136 18.20 -2.77 -4.94
C ALA A 136 17.60 -1.40 -4.57
N ASP A 137 17.25 -0.61 -5.58
CA ASP A 137 16.58 0.67 -5.38
C ASP A 137 15.31 0.52 -4.52
N SER A 138 15.15 1.46 -3.59
CA SER A 138 14.05 1.50 -2.63
C SER A 138 13.90 0.25 -1.75
N PHE A 139 14.94 -0.58 -1.60
CA PHE A 139 14.89 -1.77 -0.75
C PHE A 139 14.54 -1.46 0.72
N TRP A 140 15.02 -0.32 1.23
CA TRP A 140 14.79 0.15 2.60
C TRP A 140 13.63 1.16 2.72
N LYS A 141 12.95 1.49 1.62
CA LYS A 141 11.87 2.48 1.61
C LYS A 141 10.71 2.06 2.53
N GLY A 142 10.20 3.02 3.30
CA GLY A 142 9.16 2.85 4.31
C GLY A 142 9.70 2.42 5.67
N GLY A 143 10.96 1.96 5.75
CA GLY A 143 11.61 1.57 7.00
C GLY A 143 12.17 2.75 7.78
N THR A 144 12.89 2.47 8.87
CA THR A 144 13.53 3.50 9.70
C THR A 144 15.04 3.36 9.69
N ILE A 145 15.72 4.49 9.91
CA ILE A 145 17.18 4.54 10.07
C ILE A 145 17.52 5.35 11.32
N LYS A 146 18.38 4.78 12.18
CA LYS A 146 18.78 5.37 13.45
C LYS A 146 20.29 5.42 13.57
N ILE A 147 20.82 6.57 14.00
CA ILE A 147 22.24 6.73 14.32
C ILE A 147 22.49 6.20 15.73
N ILE A 148 23.34 5.20 15.87
CA ILE A 148 23.64 4.50 17.13
C ILE A 148 25.02 4.83 17.71
N ALA A 149 25.91 5.44 16.91
CA ALA A 149 27.18 6.00 17.40
C ALA A 149 27.67 7.12 16.47
N GLY A 150 28.61 7.94 16.94
CA GLY A 150 29.22 9.03 16.16
C GLY A 150 28.35 10.29 16.05
N THR A 151 28.63 11.13 15.06
CA THR A 151 27.92 12.40 14.86
C THR A 151 26.43 12.16 14.62
N GLY A 152 25.57 12.88 15.35
CA GLY A 152 24.11 12.79 15.21
C GLY A 152 23.45 11.60 15.92
N ILE A 153 24.17 10.91 16.83
CA ILE A 153 23.66 9.79 17.64
C ILE A 153 22.26 10.04 18.25
N ASN A 154 21.49 8.96 18.36
CA ASN A 154 20.11 8.89 18.89
C ASN A 154 19.04 9.57 18.04
N GLN A 155 19.38 10.10 16.86
CA GLN A 155 18.39 10.50 15.88
C GLN A 155 17.89 9.31 15.07
N GLU A 156 16.58 9.23 14.89
CA GLU A 156 15.89 8.24 14.08
C GLU A 156 15.01 8.95 13.04
N ARG A 157 14.93 8.40 11.82
CA ARG A 157 14.20 8.97 10.68
C ARG A 157 13.54 7.89 9.83
N ASP A 158 12.49 8.29 9.12
CA ASP A 158 11.83 7.44 8.14
C ASP A 158 12.58 7.49 6.81
N VAL A 159 12.77 6.33 6.19
CA VAL A 159 13.44 6.19 4.90
C VAL A 159 12.42 6.34 3.78
N THR A 160 12.48 7.42 3.03
CA THR A 160 11.57 7.69 1.90
C THR A 160 12.09 7.12 0.58
N GLY A 161 13.38 6.76 0.52
CA GLY A 161 13.98 6.15 -0.65
C GLY A 161 15.40 5.65 -0.39
N PHE A 162 15.85 4.75 -1.26
CA PHE A 162 17.24 4.30 -1.32
C PHE A 162 17.67 4.21 -2.78
N THR A 163 18.83 4.75 -3.11
CA THR A 163 19.39 4.70 -4.47
C THR A 163 20.62 3.80 -4.48
N GLN A 164 20.53 2.65 -5.14
CA GLN A 164 21.57 1.62 -5.19
C GLN A 164 22.88 2.15 -5.77
N SER A 165 22.80 2.94 -6.85
CA SER A 165 23.98 3.43 -7.58
C SER A 165 24.86 4.37 -6.76
N THR A 166 24.28 5.05 -5.77
CA THR A 166 24.98 6.04 -4.92
C THR A 166 25.07 5.63 -3.45
N GLY A 167 24.30 4.62 -3.02
CA GLY A 167 24.20 4.23 -1.62
C GLY A 167 23.50 5.26 -0.74
N VAL A 168 22.68 6.14 -1.34
CA VAL A 168 22.03 7.24 -0.63
C VAL A 168 20.67 6.81 -0.10
N PHE A 169 20.50 6.92 1.21
CA PHE A 169 19.21 6.94 1.90
C PHE A 169 18.64 8.35 1.84
N THR A 170 17.41 8.49 1.33
CA THR A 170 16.62 9.72 1.47
C THR A 170 15.71 9.56 2.67
N ILE A 171 15.64 10.57 3.53
CA ILE A 171 14.95 10.47 4.82
C ILE A 171 13.98 11.62 5.06
N THR A 172 13.07 11.43 6.02
CA THR A 172 12.21 12.47 6.58
C THR A 172 11.97 12.23 8.07
N PRO A 173 11.80 13.27 8.90
CA PRO A 173 12.15 14.68 8.63
C PRO A 173 13.68 14.86 8.45
N ASN A 174 14.16 16.06 8.13
CA ASN A 174 15.61 16.30 8.06
C ASN A 174 16.32 15.98 9.40
N TRP A 175 17.59 15.60 9.34
CA TRP A 175 18.45 15.51 10.51
C TRP A 175 18.55 16.87 11.21
N GLY A 176 18.52 16.87 12.54
CA GLY A 176 18.85 18.05 13.33
C GLY A 176 20.35 18.29 13.32
N THR A 177 21.11 17.22 13.57
CA THR A 177 22.58 17.18 13.37
C THR A 177 22.88 16.22 12.23
N ASN A 178 23.46 16.73 11.14
CA ASN A 178 23.79 15.92 9.97
C ASN A 178 24.82 14.83 10.32
N PRO A 179 24.60 13.56 9.94
CA PRO A 179 25.60 12.51 10.11
C PRO A 179 26.82 12.79 9.24
N ASP A 180 27.96 12.22 9.64
CA ASP A 180 29.22 12.26 8.89
C ASP A 180 29.79 10.84 8.74
N ASN A 181 31.05 10.73 8.32
CA ASN A 181 31.73 9.46 8.11
C ASN A 181 32.11 8.70 9.40
N THR A 182 31.82 9.26 10.58
CA THR A 182 31.98 8.60 11.88
C THR A 182 30.65 8.04 12.40
N SER A 183 29.52 8.44 11.80
CA SER A 183 28.19 8.01 12.20
C SER A 183 27.98 6.53 11.91
N VAL A 184 27.72 5.74 12.96
CA VAL A 184 27.27 4.35 12.84
C VAL A 184 25.76 4.35 12.91
N TYR A 185 25.11 3.65 11.98
CA TYR A 185 23.65 3.59 11.90
C TYR A 185 23.16 2.14 11.88
N VAL A 186 21.91 1.96 12.30
CA VAL A 186 21.10 0.77 12.04
C VAL A 186 19.93 1.18 11.15
N VAL A 187 19.66 0.41 10.10
CA VAL A 187 18.48 0.56 9.25
C VAL A 187 17.61 -0.68 9.38
N VAL A 188 16.31 -0.46 9.50
CA VAL A 188 15.28 -1.49 9.69
C VAL A 188 14.35 -1.46 8.48
N LYS A 189 14.05 -2.63 7.92
CA LYS A 189 13.20 -2.74 6.72
C LYS A 189 11.72 -2.64 7.10
N SER A 190 10.92 -2.02 6.24
CA SER A 190 9.47 -1.97 6.46
C SER A 190 8.74 -3.21 5.96
N PHE A 191 7.64 -3.56 6.62
CA PHE A 191 6.68 -4.55 6.17
C PHE A 191 5.63 -3.99 5.21
N THR A 192 5.73 -2.74 4.76
CA THR A 192 4.81 -2.09 3.81
C THR A 192 4.43 -2.99 2.63
N LYS A 193 5.37 -3.72 2.03
CA LYS A 193 5.07 -4.64 0.92
C LYS A 193 4.13 -5.79 1.33
N LYS A 194 4.30 -6.32 2.55
CA LYS A 194 3.45 -7.38 3.11
C LYS A 194 2.09 -6.82 3.55
N ILE A 195 2.06 -5.62 4.13
CA ILE A 195 0.82 -4.91 4.46
C ILE A 195 -0.01 -4.69 3.19
N ASN A 196 0.60 -4.15 2.12
CA ASN A 196 -0.07 -3.97 0.83
C ASN A 196 -0.62 -5.29 0.28
N ALA A 197 0.20 -6.35 0.27
CA ALA A 197 -0.24 -7.65 -0.21
C ALA A 197 -1.43 -8.22 0.58
N ALA A 198 -1.44 -8.06 1.91
CA ALA A 198 -2.56 -8.47 2.75
C ALA A 198 -3.81 -7.61 2.51
N PHE A 199 -3.64 -6.30 2.30
CA PHE A 199 -4.72 -5.37 2.01
C PHE A 199 -5.43 -5.68 0.69
N GLU A 200 -4.67 -5.96 -0.37
CA GLU A 200 -5.22 -6.38 -1.67
C GLU A 200 -5.99 -7.70 -1.56
N GLU A 201 -5.49 -8.63 -0.75
CA GLU A 201 -6.15 -9.91 -0.51
C GLU A 201 -7.47 -9.73 0.24
N ILE A 202 -7.49 -8.93 1.31
CA ILE A 202 -8.71 -8.58 2.04
C ILE A 202 -9.73 -7.89 1.12
N SER A 203 -9.27 -6.96 0.30
CA SER A 203 -10.12 -6.26 -0.68
C SER A 203 -10.76 -7.23 -1.67
N THR A 204 -9.98 -8.21 -2.15
CA THR A 204 -10.46 -9.30 -3.01
C THR A 204 -11.45 -10.21 -2.29
N MET A 205 -11.19 -10.59 -1.04
CA MET A 205 -12.10 -11.43 -0.26
C MET A 205 -13.44 -10.73 0.02
N ILE A 206 -13.41 -9.42 0.28
CA ILE A 206 -14.61 -8.60 0.45
C ILE A 206 -15.41 -8.58 -0.86
N TYR A 207 -14.73 -8.34 -1.99
CA TYR A 207 -15.34 -8.40 -3.32
C TYR A 207 -16.01 -9.76 -3.59
N ASN A 208 -15.33 -10.86 -3.28
CA ASN A 208 -15.85 -12.21 -3.47
C ASN A 208 -17.02 -12.55 -2.54
N LYS A 209 -17.19 -11.86 -1.40
CA LYS A 209 -18.40 -11.94 -0.56
C LYS A 209 -19.59 -11.16 -1.14
N GLY A 210 -19.45 -10.61 -2.35
CA GLY A 210 -20.47 -9.83 -3.04
C GLY A 210 -20.56 -8.38 -2.56
N LYS A 211 -19.61 -7.91 -1.76
CA LYS A 211 -19.58 -6.55 -1.24
C LYS A 211 -18.45 -5.75 -1.87
N ARG A 212 -18.66 -4.48 -2.19
CA ARG A 212 -17.61 -3.64 -2.78
C ARG A 212 -16.77 -2.99 -1.70
N HIS A 213 -15.48 -3.32 -1.63
CA HIS A 213 -14.56 -2.72 -0.66
C HIS A 213 -14.53 -1.18 -0.74
N SER A 214 -14.80 -0.61 -1.91
CA SER A 214 -14.87 0.83 -2.18
C SER A 214 -16.05 1.54 -1.49
N LEU A 215 -17.04 0.81 -0.97
CA LEU A 215 -18.20 1.36 -0.26
C LEU A 215 -18.05 1.30 1.26
N ILE A 216 -16.92 0.80 1.76
CA ILE A 216 -16.62 0.80 3.19
C ILE A 216 -16.25 2.22 3.59
N LEU A 217 -17.04 2.82 4.47
CA LEU A 217 -16.81 4.21 4.89
C LEU A 217 -15.58 4.36 5.76
N GLU A 218 -15.37 3.43 6.69
CA GLU A 218 -14.31 3.52 7.69
C GLU A 218 -13.25 2.43 7.52
N SER A 219 -12.06 2.83 7.08
CA SER A 219 -10.94 1.91 6.88
C SER A 219 -10.51 1.23 8.19
N SER A 220 -10.74 1.82 9.36
CA SER A 220 -10.38 1.24 10.66
C SER A 220 -11.06 -0.12 10.93
N GLN A 221 -12.20 -0.39 10.28
CA GLN A 221 -12.96 -1.63 10.46
C GLN A 221 -12.21 -2.87 9.95
N ILE A 222 -11.25 -2.68 9.05
CA ILE A 222 -10.39 -3.76 8.56
C ILE A 222 -9.03 -3.83 9.27
N SER A 223 -8.73 -2.95 10.23
CA SER A 223 -7.40 -2.90 10.87
C SER A 223 -7.02 -4.23 11.51
N LEU A 224 -7.93 -4.85 12.28
CA LEU A 224 -7.66 -6.14 12.95
C LEU A 224 -7.43 -7.29 11.97
N PRO A 225 -8.34 -7.58 11.01
CA PRO A 225 -8.07 -8.63 10.03
C PRO A 225 -6.83 -8.33 9.20
N LEU A 226 -6.53 -7.07 8.89
CA LEU A 226 -5.32 -6.70 8.17
C LEU A 226 -4.04 -6.98 8.96
N ILE A 227 -4.00 -6.65 10.25
CA ILE A 227 -2.88 -6.99 11.15
C ILE A 227 -2.67 -8.50 11.14
N PHE A 228 -3.71 -9.28 11.41
CA PHE A 228 -3.59 -10.73 11.53
C PHE A 228 -3.17 -11.40 10.23
N LEU A 229 -3.73 -11.00 9.09
CA LEU A 229 -3.31 -11.54 7.79
C LEU A 229 -1.86 -11.14 7.46
N THR A 230 -1.46 -9.90 7.76
CA THR A 230 -0.08 -9.46 7.55
C THR A 230 0.89 -10.26 8.40
N LEU A 231 0.58 -10.48 9.68
CA LEU A 231 1.39 -11.26 10.60
C LEU A 231 1.47 -12.73 10.20
N ASN A 232 0.36 -13.33 9.75
CA ASN A 232 0.36 -14.67 9.16
C ASN A 232 1.37 -14.74 8.01
N LYS A 233 1.29 -13.83 7.03
CA LYS A 233 2.21 -13.80 5.89
C LYS A 233 3.67 -13.63 6.29
N ILE A 234 3.95 -12.74 7.25
CA ILE A 234 5.33 -12.52 7.74
C ILE A 234 5.83 -13.77 8.45
N CYS A 235 5.01 -14.38 9.30
CA CYS A 235 5.41 -15.59 10.01
C CYS A 235 5.64 -16.74 9.03
N THR A 236 4.80 -16.90 7.99
CA THR A 236 5.00 -17.90 6.94
C THR A 236 6.33 -17.70 6.18
N ASP A 237 6.72 -16.46 5.91
CA ASP A 237 8.02 -16.16 5.30
C ASP A 237 9.22 -16.46 6.22
N LEU A 238 9.03 -16.39 7.53
CA LEU A 238 10.06 -16.64 8.54
C LEU A 238 10.13 -18.11 8.98
N MET A 239 9.27 -18.98 8.44
CA MET A 239 9.30 -20.41 8.73
C MET A 239 10.55 -21.04 8.11
N ASP A 240 11.35 -21.68 8.95
CA ASP A 240 12.50 -22.48 8.55
C ASP A 240 12.11 -23.95 8.42
N GLU A 241 11.31 -24.46 9.36
CA GLU A 241 10.90 -25.87 9.43
C GLU A 241 9.42 -26.05 9.80
N GLU A 242 8.90 -27.25 9.55
CA GLU A 242 7.56 -27.60 10.00
C GLU A 242 7.49 -27.61 11.55
N ASN A 243 6.46 -26.96 12.11
CA ASN A 243 6.22 -26.83 13.55
C ASN A 243 7.27 -26.02 14.33
N ASP A 244 8.09 -25.22 13.66
CA ASP A 244 8.89 -24.20 14.34
C ASP A 244 7.99 -23.12 14.97
N LYS A 245 8.60 -22.22 15.74
CA LYS A 245 7.89 -21.12 16.40
C LYS A 245 7.07 -20.28 15.40
N TRP A 246 7.60 -20.02 14.21
CA TRP A 246 6.96 -19.17 13.21
C TRP A 246 5.79 -19.86 12.53
N ASN A 247 5.86 -21.17 12.32
CA ASN A 247 4.79 -22.01 11.81
C ASN A 247 3.59 -22.00 12.77
N LEU A 248 3.85 -22.19 14.07
CA LEU A 248 2.81 -22.15 15.09
C LEU A 248 2.16 -20.75 15.19
N LEU A 249 2.96 -19.69 15.11
CA LEU A 249 2.44 -18.32 15.07
C LEU A 249 1.64 -18.06 13.80
N ALA A 250 2.11 -18.50 12.63
CA ALA A 250 1.40 -18.34 11.36
C ALA A 250 0.02 -19.01 11.42
N LYS A 251 -0.07 -20.25 11.92
CA LYS A 251 -1.36 -20.94 12.15
C LYS A 251 -2.25 -20.15 13.10
N THR A 252 -1.71 -19.68 14.22
CA THR A 252 -2.47 -18.88 15.20
C THR A 252 -3.03 -17.58 14.59
N PHE A 253 -2.24 -16.88 13.78
CA PHE A 253 -2.70 -15.66 13.11
C PHE A 253 -3.67 -15.94 11.96
N SER A 254 -3.57 -17.10 11.31
CA SER A 254 -4.59 -17.55 10.35
C SER A 254 -5.95 -17.70 11.05
N ASP A 255 -6.00 -18.40 12.18
CA ASP A 255 -7.25 -18.58 12.93
C ASP A 255 -7.81 -17.25 13.46
N LYS A 256 -6.94 -16.37 13.97
CA LYS A 256 -7.34 -15.02 14.41
C LYS A 256 -7.88 -14.21 13.24
N PHE A 257 -7.24 -14.26 12.07
CA PHE A 257 -7.68 -13.60 10.86
C PHE A 257 -9.07 -14.10 10.44
N GLU A 258 -9.27 -15.41 10.31
CA GLU A 258 -10.57 -15.96 9.91
C GLU A 258 -11.69 -15.55 10.86
N LYS A 259 -11.43 -15.56 12.18
CA LYS A 259 -12.39 -15.10 13.19
C LYS A 259 -12.65 -13.60 13.06
N ALA A 260 -11.62 -12.78 12.92
CA ALA A 260 -11.77 -11.33 12.79
C ALA A 260 -12.52 -10.96 11.50
N PHE A 261 -12.13 -11.57 10.38
CA PHE A 261 -12.69 -11.29 9.05
C PHE A 261 -14.14 -11.77 8.90
N ASN A 262 -14.52 -12.89 9.51
CA ASN A 262 -15.91 -13.36 9.45
C ASN A 262 -16.82 -12.63 10.45
N ASN A 263 -16.28 -12.11 11.55
CA ASN A 263 -17.06 -11.38 12.55
C ASN A 263 -17.01 -9.85 12.39
N MET A 264 -16.17 -9.32 11.49
CA MET A 264 -16.09 -7.88 11.28
C MET A 264 -17.43 -7.36 10.78
N LYS A 265 -17.87 -6.26 11.38
CA LYS A 265 -19.00 -5.48 10.89
C LYS A 265 -18.43 -4.37 10.05
N LEU A 266 -18.90 -4.30 8.81
CA LEU A 266 -18.52 -3.29 7.87
C LEU A 266 -19.72 -2.38 7.65
N ASP A 267 -19.43 -1.11 7.79
CA ASP A 267 -20.32 0.02 7.61
C ASP A 267 -20.26 0.41 6.14
N TYR A 268 -21.33 0.08 5.41
CA TYR A 268 -21.45 0.26 3.96
C TYR A 268 -22.34 1.46 3.67
N ASP A 269 -21.86 2.33 2.78
CA ASP A 269 -22.63 3.43 2.17
C ASP A 269 -23.31 2.89 0.91
N GLU A 270 -24.39 2.10 1.07
CA GLU A 270 -25.05 1.46 -0.07
C GLU A 270 -25.81 2.49 -0.94
N ASP A 271 -26.29 3.57 -0.32
CA ASP A 271 -26.96 4.69 -0.97
C ASP A 271 -26.02 5.83 -1.41
N GLU A 272 -24.71 5.68 -1.16
CA GLU A 272 -23.67 6.66 -1.47
C GLU A 272 -23.93 8.05 -0.85
N SER A 273 -24.70 8.15 0.24
CA SER A 273 -25.03 9.39 0.94
C SER A 273 -23.86 9.95 1.76
N GLY A 274 -22.89 9.10 2.09
CA GLY A 274 -21.75 9.43 2.96
C GLY A 274 -22.13 9.42 4.45
N THR A 275 -23.29 8.87 4.80
CA THR A 275 -23.77 8.76 6.19
C THR A 275 -24.52 7.45 6.37
N ILE A 276 -24.28 6.76 7.50
CA ILE A 276 -25.05 5.55 7.81
C ILE A 276 -26.34 5.94 8.53
N VAL A 277 -27.47 5.86 7.83
CA VAL A 277 -28.79 6.17 8.37
C VAL A 277 -29.81 5.10 7.98
N GLY A 278 -30.91 5.01 8.72
CA GLY A 278 -32.04 4.15 8.35
C GLY A 278 -31.71 2.66 8.34
N GLU A 279 -32.08 1.97 7.26
CA GLU A 279 -31.90 0.51 7.08
C GLU A 279 -30.43 0.09 6.88
N GLU A 280 -29.54 1.03 6.58
CA GLU A 280 -28.08 0.82 6.45
C GLU A 280 -27.38 0.80 7.82
N ALA A 281 -28.00 1.41 8.84
CA ALA A 281 -27.53 1.32 10.21
C ALA A 281 -27.71 -0.11 10.70
N GLN A 282 -26.63 -0.89 10.69
CA GLN A 282 -26.67 -2.22 11.27
C GLN A 282 -27.19 -2.12 12.71
N ASN A 283 -28.37 -2.69 12.93
CA ASN A 283 -29.06 -2.66 14.22
C ASN A 283 -28.07 -2.96 15.35
N ASN A 284 -27.86 -1.94 16.17
CA ASN A 284 -26.93 -1.95 17.29
C ASN A 284 -27.46 -2.93 18.37
N PRO A 285 -26.59 -3.45 19.26
CA PRO A 285 -26.53 -2.69 20.52
C PRO A 285 -25.14 -2.66 21.19
N VAL A 286 -24.85 -1.49 21.77
CA VAL A 286 -23.96 -1.21 22.93
C VAL A 286 -22.45 -1.48 22.74
N SER A 287 -21.71 -0.45 22.33
CA SER A 287 -20.71 0.17 23.22
C SER A 287 -20.16 1.46 22.59
N LEU A 288 -20.50 2.59 23.19
CA LEU A 288 -19.75 3.83 23.04
C LEU A 288 -18.32 3.57 23.52
N ARG A 289 -17.38 3.32 22.59
CA ARG A 289 -15.96 3.52 22.88
C ARG A 289 -15.66 5.00 22.73
N ILE A 290 -15.90 5.74 23.80
CA ILE A 290 -15.37 7.09 23.98
C ILE A 290 -13.83 6.95 23.98
N GLY A 291 -13.18 7.43 22.91
CA GLY A 291 -11.74 7.67 22.91
C GLY A 291 -11.42 8.72 23.96
N ARG A 292 -10.43 8.44 24.81
CA ARG A 292 -9.96 9.34 25.88
C ARG A 292 -9.36 10.62 25.30
N ALA A 293 -9.49 11.70 26.09
CA ALA A 293 -8.71 12.94 25.96
C ALA A 293 -7.20 12.69 26.15
#